data_AF-A0AAW7Y6M5-F1
#
_entry.id   AF-A0AAW7Y6M5-F1
#
_cell.length_a   1.000
_cell.length_b   1.000
_cell.length_c   1.000
_cell.angle_alpha   90.00
_cell.angle_beta   90.00
_cell.angle_gamma   90.00
#
_symmetry.space_group_name_H-M   'P 1'
#
loop_
_entity.id
_entity.type
_entity.pdbx_description
1 polymer ?
#
loop_
_entity_poly.entity_id
_entity_poly.type
_entity_poly.pdbx_seq_one_letter_code
_entity_poly.pdbx_strand_id
1 'polypeptide(L)'
;MGRLERLFHAITFEVIAVSLSIIGLAIFTDHNISHLSGTMIVIATIAMIWNVIFNWIFDKFVQGQKEKRSLKIRIVHVLLFEAGLLFATVPVMAYILNVSILEALAMDIGVTIFITVYAFVFNLAYDHIRAYIVARRSLAMA
;
A
#
# COMPACT_ATOMS: atom_id res chain seq x y z
N MET A 1 -16.07 -10.19 -10.35
CA MET A 1 -14.96 -9.52 -11.08
C MET A 1 -14.20 -10.58 -11.85
N GLY A 2 -14.03 -10.40 -13.15
CA GLY A 2 -13.24 -11.30 -13.98
C GLY A 2 -11.77 -11.29 -13.56
N ARG A 3 -11.02 -12.35 -13.86
CA ARG A 3 -9.57 -12.42 -13.57
C ARG A 3 -8.79 -11.25 -14.20
N LEU A 4 -9.21 -10.78 -15.38
CA LEU A 4 -8.63 -9.65 -16.10
C LEU A 4 -8.93 -8.28 -15.46
N GLU A 5 -10.15 -8.04 -14.95
CA GLU A 5 -10.47 -6.80 -14.24
C GLU A 5 -9.63 -6.64 -12.96
N ARG A 6 -9.44 -7.74 -12.22
CA ARG A 6 -8.59 -7.72 -11.02
C ARG A 6 -7.14 -7.44 -11.35
N LEU A 7 -6.64 -7.99 -12.45
CA LEU A 7 -5.27 -7.76 -12.89
C LEU A 7 -5.08 -6.30 -13.35
N PHE A 8 -6.00 -5.77 -14.15
CA PHE A 8 -5.94 -4.38 -14.61
C PHE A 8 -6.04 -3.39 -13.44
N HIS A 9 -6.93 -3.66 -12.48
CA HIS A 9 -7.07 -2.85 -11.27
C HIS A 9 -5.79 -2.89 -10.43
N ALA A 10 -5.23 -4.08 -10.19
CA ALA A 10 -3.99 -4.23 -9.41
C ALA A 10 -2.79 -3.53 -10.08
N ILE A 11 -2.61 -3.70 -11.38
CA ILE A 11 -1.50 -3.06 -12.12
C ILE A 11 -1.66 -1.54 -12.11
N THR A 12 -2.87 -1.03 -12.39
CA THR A 12 -3.12 0.42 -12.41
C THR A 12 -2.92 1.04 -11.02
N PHE A 13 -3.38 0.34 -9.98
CA PHE A 13 -3.17 0.75 -8.60
C PHE A 13 -1.68 0.83 -8.26
N GLU A 14 -0.91 -0.22 -8.58
CA GLU A 14 0.51 -0.32 -8.26
C GLU A 14 1.33 0.75 -9.00
N VAL A 15 1.09 0.95 -10.30
CA VAL A 15 1.81 1.93 -11.12
C VAL A 15 1.60 3.35 -10.60
N ILE A 16 0.36 3.69 -10.24
CA ILE A 16 0.05 5.03 -9.73
C ILE A 16 0.58 5.20 -8.30
N ALA A 17 0.45 4.18 -7.45
CA ALA A 17 1.01 4.20 -6.10
C ALA A 17 2.52 4.47 -6.13
N VAL A 18 3.28 3.71 -6.94
CA VAL A 18 4.73 3.91 -7.10
C VAL A 18 5.05 5.30 -7.64
N SER A 19 4.31 5.78 -8.65
CA SER A 19 4.53 7.11 -9.22
C SER A 19 4.32 8.23 -8.18
N LEU A 20 3.28 8.10 -7.36
CA LEU A 20 2.97 9.05 -6.29
C LEU A 20 4.00 9.01 -5.17
N SER A 21 4.50 7.83 -4.79
CA SER A 21 5.56 7.71 -3.79
C SER A 21 6.85 8.38 -4.25
N ILE A 22 7.19 8.28 -5.54
CA ILE A 22 8.34 8.97 -6.15
C ILE A 22 8.15 10.49 -6.05
N ILE A 23 6.95 11.00 -6.37
CA ILE A 23 6.64 12.43 -6.26
C ILE A 23 6.74 12.89 -4.79
N GLY A 24 6.18 12.12 -3.86
CA GLY A 24 6.27 12.40 -2.43
C GLY A 24 7.72 12.56 -1.99
N LEU A 25 8.58 11.59 -2.32
CA LEU A 25 10.01 11.64 -2.02
C LEU A 25 10.74 12.79 -2.71
N ALA A 26 10.41 13.10 -3.96
CA ALA A 26 11.01 14.21 -4.69
C ALA A 26 10.68 15.58 -4.08
N ILE A 27 9.56 15.71 -3.36
CA ILE A 27 9.23 16.94 -2.61
C ILE A 27 10.10 17.06 -1.36
N PHE A 28 10.43 15.95 -0.71
CA PHE A 28 11.25 15.92 0.51
C PHE A 28 12.75 15.84 0.25
N THR A 29 13.18 15.54 -0.99
CA THR A 29 14.57 15.20 -1.30
C THR A 29 15.00 15.72 -2.68
N ASP A 30 16.18 16.35 -2.78
CA ASP A 30 16.79 16.80 -4.05
C ASP A 30 17.45 15.67 -4.87
N HIS A 31 17.14 14.42 -4.58
CA HIS A 31 17.77 13.26 -5.23
C HIS A 31 17.25 13.04 -6.65
N ASN A 32 18.12 12.53 -7.52
CA ASN A 32 17.75 12.20 -8.90
C ASN A 32 16.57 11.21 -8.95
N ILE A 33 15.62 11.45 -9.87
CA ILE A 33 14.38 10.66 -10.00
C ILE A 33 14.68 9.15 -10.15
N SER A 34 15.77 8.78 -10.83
CA SER A 34 16.19 7.39 -10.99
C SER A 34 16.54 6.69 -9.66
N HIS A 35 17.17 7.42 -8.72
CA HIS A 35 17.49 6.90 -7.39
C HIS A 35 16.22 6.75 -6.53
N LEU A 36 15.30 7.72 -6.62
CA LEU A 36 14.01 7.67 -5.93
C LEU A 36 13.14 6.51 -6.44
N SER A 37 13.07 6.32 -7.76
CA SER A 37 12.32 5.22 -8.36
C SER A 37 12.89 3.85 -7.98
N GLY A 38 14.21 3.70 -7.97
CA GLY A 38 14.86 2.46 -7.55
C GLY A 38 14.58 2.14 -6.09
N THR A 39 14.65 3.15 -5.21
CA THR A 39 14.34 3.01 -3.78
C THR A 39 12.90 2.55 -3.58
N MET A 40 11.93 3.15 -4.28
CA MET A 40 10.52 2.77 -4.15
C MET A 40 10.22 1.36 -4.63
N ILE A 41 10.87 0.90 -5.69
CA ILE A 41 10.72 -0.49 -6.15
C ILE A 41 11.23 -1.47 -5.09
N VAL A 42 12.38 -1.17 -4.46
CA VAL A 42 12.94 -2.00 -3.38
C VAL A 42 12.00 -2.02 -2.17
N ILE A 43 11.52 -0.85 -1.74
CA ILE A 43 10.60 -0.73 -0.60
C ILE A 43 9.27 -1.45 -0.86
N ALA A 44 8.68 -1.28 -2.06
CA ALA A 44 7.47 -2.00 -2.44
C ALA A 44 7.68 -3.53 -2.45
N THR A 45 8.84 -4.00 -2.91
CA THR A 45 9.19 -5.42 -2.90
C THR A 45 9.30 -5.95 -1.46
N ILE A 46 9.99 -5.21 -0.58
CA ILE A 46 10.08 -5.55 0.85
C ILE A 46 8.69 -5.59 1.48
N ALA A 47 7.83 -4.60 1.18
CA ALA A 47 6.47 -4.54 1.70
C ALA A 47 5.61 -5.74 1.26
N MET A 48 5.69 -6.14 -0.01
CA MET A 48 4.99 -7.33 -0.50
C MET A 48 5.46 -8.61 0.19
N ILE A 49 6.77 -8.79 0.35
CA ILE A 49 7.35 -9.94 1.04
C ILE A 49 6.93 -9.94 2.52
N TRP A 50 7.04 -8.79 3.18
CA TRP A 50 6.65 -8.63 4.58
C TRP A 50 5.17 -8.90 4.80
N ASN A 51 4.30 -8.46 3.88
CA ASN A 51 2.87 -8.74 3.91
C ASN A 51 2.59 -10.25 3.91
N VAL A 52 3.27 -11.03 3.05
CA VAL A 52 3.09 -12.49 3.04
C VAL A 52 3.60 -13.12 4.33
N ILE A 53 4.80 -12.75 4.79
CA ILE A 53 5.41 -13.29 6.02
C ILE A 53 4.54 -12.97 7.24
N PHE A 54 4.13 -11.72 7.39
CA PHE A 54 3.33 -11.26 8.52
C PHE A 54 1.97 -11.95 8.54
N ASN A 55 1.28 -12.02 7.39
CA ASN A 55 0.01 -12.74 7.30
C ASN A 55 0.17 -14.21 7.69
N TRP A 56 1.25 -14.87 7.26
CA TRP A 56 1.53 -16.26 7.60
C TRP A 56 1.80 -16.47 9.10
N ILE A 57 2.63 -15.61 9.70
CA ILE A 57 2.91 -15.64 11.15
C ILE A 57 1.62 -15.38 11.93
N PHE A 58 0.86 -14.34 11.56
CA PHE A 58 -0.35 -13.96 12.27
C PHE A 58 -1.43 -15.03 12.18
N ASP A 59 -1.62 -15.66 11.01
CA ASP A 59 -2.59 -16.75 10.87
C ASP A 59 -2.18 -18.01 11.65
N LYS A 60 -0.88 -18.21 11.93
CA LYS A 60 -0.40 -19.27 12.83
C LYS A 60 -0.71 -18.98 14.30
N PHE A 61 -0.59 -17.73 14.74
CA PHE A 61 -0.88 -17.32 16.12
C PHE A 61 -2.39 -17.13 16.40
N VAL A 62 -3.17 -16.71 15.40
CA VAL A 62 -4.59 -16.43 15.54
C VAL A 62 -5.40 -17.32 14.58
N GLN A 63 -5.64 -18.56 15.01
CA GLN A 63 -6.48 -19.51 14.29
C GLN A 63 -7.97 -19.15 14.45
N GLY A 64 -8.68 -18.91 13.34
CA GLY A 64 -10.12 -18.62 13.34
C GLY A 64 -10.60 -17.83 12.13
N GLN A 65 -11.92 -17.77 11.91
CA GLN A 65 -12.54 -17.02 10.81
C GLN A 65 -12.22 -15.52 10.94
N LYS A 66 -11.63 -14.92 9.90
CA LYS A 66 -11.24 -13.48 9.84
C LYS A 66 -12.41 -12.55 10.19
N GLU A 67 -13.63 -12.99 9.92
CA GLU A 67 -14.88 -12.25 10.10
C GLU A 67 -15.37 -12.18 11.55
N LYS A 68 -14.97 -13.13 12.41
CA LYS A 68 -15.34 -13.18 13.84
C LYS A 68 -14.30 -12.54 14.77
N ARG A 69 -13.20 -12.00 14.23
CA ARG A 69 -12.12 -11.38 15.02
C ARG A 69 -12.60 -10.05 15.65
N SER A 70 -12.45 -9.93 16.98
CA SER A 70 -12.75 -8.72 17.74
C SER A 70 -11.97 -7.50 17.23
N LEU A 71 -12.57 -6.30 17.32
CA LEU A 71 -11.94 -5.03 16.92
C LEU A 71 -10.54 -4.84 17.55
N LYS A 72 -10.33 -5.32 18.78
CA LYS A 72 -9.02 -5.27 19.46
C LYS A 72 -7.93 -6.02 18.69
N ILE A 73 -8.25 -7.20 18.17
CA ILE A 73 -7.29 -8.03 17.39
C ILE A 73 -6.96 -7.34 16.07
N ARG A 74 -7.93 -6.66 15.45
CA ARG A 74 -7.71 -5.90 14.20
C ARG A 74 -6.77 -4.72 14.42
N ILE A 75 -6.96 -3.96 15.49
CA ILE A 75 -6.10 -2.83 15.83
C ILE A 75 -4.68 -3.31 16.12
N VAL A 76 -4.52 -4.35 16.95
CA VAL A 76 -3.20 -4.92 17.25
C VAL A 76 -2.53 -5.45 15.99
N HIS A 77 -3.27 -6.11 15.09
CA HIS A 77 -2.75 -6.59 13.82
C HIS A 77 -2.20 -5.46 12.96
N VAL A 78 -2.99 -4.39 12.76
CA VAL A 78 -2.58 -3.25 11.94
C VAL A 78 -1.37 -2.56 12.55
N LEU A 79 -1.38 -2.30 13.86
CA LEU A 79 -0.25 -1.65 14.53
C LEU A 79 1.03 -2.50 14.46
N LEU A 80 0.93 -3.82 14.65
CA LEU A 80 2.09 -4.70 14.60
C LEU A 80 2.61 -4.89 13.17
N PHE A 81 1.72 -4.94 12.19
CA PHE A 81 2.08 -4.99 10.77
C PHE A 81 2.86 -3.73 10.38
N GLU A 82 2.28 -2.56 10.69
CA GLU A 82 2.84 -1.25 10.37
C GLU A 82 4.19 -1.05 11.05
N ALA A 83 4.27 -1.30 12.36
CA ALA A 83 5.50 -1.14 13.12
C ALA A 83 6.61 -2.08 12.62
N GLY A 84 6.28 -3.33 12.29
CA GLY A 84 7.24 -4.28 11.72
C GLY A 84 7.70 -3.88 10.32
N LEU A 85 6.79 -3.34 9.51
CA LEU A 85 7.11 -2.85 8.18
C LEU A 85 8.07 -1.64 8.26
N LEU A 86 7.72 -0.63 9.06
CA LEU A 86 8.56 0.55 9.30
C LEU A 86 9.96 0.17 9.79
N PHE A 87 10.07 -0.84 10.66
CA PHE A 87 11.36 -1.32 11.14
C PHE A 87 12.25 -1.90 10.02
N ALA A 88 11.64 -2.48 8.98
CA ALA A 88 12.36 -3.02 7.83
C ALA A 88 12.63 -1.97 6.74
N THR A 89 11.68 -1.08 6.48
CA THR A 89 11.74 -0.08 5.38
C THR A 89 12.61 1.11 5.74
N VAL A 90 12.52 1.63 6.96
CA VAL A 90 13.24 2.85 7.39
C VAL A 90 14.77 2.71 7.28
N PRO A 91 15.42 1.62 7.76
CA PRO A 91 16.87 1.48 7.63
C PRO A 91 17.31 1.38 6.15
N VAL A 92 16.49 0.75 5.31
CA VAL A 92 16.77 0.61 3.88
C VAL A 92 16.66 1.95 3.17
N MET A 93 15.62 2.74 3.47
CA MET A 93 15.46 4.10 2.93
C MET A 93 16.61 5.00 3.39
N ALA A 94 16.96 4.97 4.68
CA ALA A 94 18.07 5.74 5.23
C ALA A 94 19.40 5.41 4.53
N TYR A 95 19.67 4.12 4.30
CA TYR A 95 20.87 3.66 3.63
C TYR A 95 20.93 4.07 2.16
N ILE A 96 19.85 3.87 1.40
CA ILE A 96 19.84 4.13 -0.05
C ILE A 96 19.82 5.63 -0.37
N LEU A 97 19.04 6.41 0.39
CA LEU A 97 18.89 7.85 0.18
C LEU A 97 19.94 8.68 0.93
N ASN A 98 20.80 8.03 1.72
CA ASN A 98 21.85 8.70 2.52
C ASN A 98 21.29 9.80 3.44
N VAL A 99 20.18 9.50 4.09
CA VAL A 99 19.44 10.41 4.98
C VAL A 99 19.43 9.87 6.41
N SER A 100 19.12 10.73 7.38
CA SER A 100 18.99 10.27 8.77
C SER A 100 17.80 9.32 8.96
N ILE A 101 17.86 8.48 9.98
CA ILE A 101 16.76 7.54 10.33
C ILE A 101 15.44 8.30 10.58
N LEU A 102 15.52 9.49 11.19
CA LEU A 102 14.37 10.35 11.46
C LEU A 102 13.76 10.92 10.18
N GLU A 103 14.60 11.35 9.23
CA GLU A 103 14.12 11.80 7.91
C GLU A 103 13.51 10.63 7.13
N ALA A 104 14.16 9.46 7.11
CA ALA A 104 13.62 8.26 6.48
C ALA A 104 12.27 7.86 7.07
N LEU A 105 12.12 7.92 8.40
CA LEU A 105 10.85 7.67 9.08
C LEU A 105 9.78 8.70 8.68
N ALA A 106 10.12 9.99 8.64
CA ALA A 106 9.19 11.03 8.22
C ALA A 106 8.75 10.86 6.75
N MET A 107 9.67 10.49 5.87
CA MET A 107 9.38 10.19 4.47
C MET A 107 8.49 8.96 4.32
N ASP A 108 8.77 7.88 5.04
CA ASP A 108 7.98 6.65 5.00
C ASP A 108 6.56 6.87 5.51
N ILE A 109 6.40 7.62 6.62
CA ILE A 109 5.08 8.03 7.12
C ILE A 109 4.36 8.93 6.11
N GLY A 110 5.06 9.89 5.51
CA GLY A 110 4.49 10.79 4.50
C GLY A 110 3.98 10.03 3.28
N VAL A 111 4.80 9.12 2.74
CA VAL A 111 4.45 8.24 1.61
C VAL A 111 3.27 7.33 1.98
N THR A 112 3.32 6.69 3.15
CA THR A 112 2.26 5.80 3.63
C THR A 112 0.92 6.51 3.77
N ILE A 113 0.88 7.71 4.38
CA ILE A 113 -0.35 8.51 4.49
C ILE A 113 -0.86 8.88 3.10
N PHE A 114 0.03 9.32 2.21
CA PHE A 114 -0.33 9.73 0.87
C PHE A 114 -0.92 8.57 0.05
N ILE A 115 -0.27 7.39 0.07
CA ILE A 115 -0.78 6.17 -0.56
C ILE A 115 -2.11 5.76 0.06
N THR A 116 -2.26 5.83 1.38
CA THR A 116 -3.50 5.45 2.07
C THR A 116 -4.67 6.31 1.64
N VAL A 117 -4.49 7.64 1.62
CA VAL A 117 -5.51 8.59 1.13
C VAL A 117 -5.82 8.32 -0.34
N TYR A 118 -4.80 8.14 -1.17
CA TYR A 118 -4.98 7.80 -2.59
C TYR A 118 -5.77 6.49 -2.76
N ALA A 119 -5.40 5.43 -2.03
CA ALA A 119 -6.05 4.14 -2.11
C ALA A 119 -7.53 4.24 -1.71
N PHE A 120 -7.85 5.04 -0.70
CA PHE A 120 -9.23 5.31 -0.33
C PHE A 120 -10.00 6.00 -1.46
N VAL A 121 -9.43 7.06 -2.06
CA VAL A 121 -10.06 7.80 -3.17
C VAL A 121 -10.21 6.92 -4.42
N PHE A 122 -9.19 6.14 -4.77
CA PHE A 122 -9.21 5.23 -5.91
C PHE A 122 -10.25 4.12 -5.75
N ASN A 123 -10.31 3.51 -4.56
CA ASN A 123 -11.34 2.51 -4.25
C ASN A 123 -12.74 3.12 -4.31
N LEU A 124 -12.95 4.33 -3.77
CA LEU A 124 -14.22 5.03 -3.82
C LEU A 124 -14.64 5.34 -5.27
N ALA A 125 -13.72 5.85 -6.09
CA ALA A 125 -13.96 6.13 -7.50
C ALA A 125 -14.28 4.84 -8.28
N TYR A 126 -13.52 3.76 -8.05
CA TYR A 126 -13.73 2.48 -8.70
C TYR A 126 -15.09 1.86 -8.34
N ASP A 127 -15.49 1.92 -7.07
CA ASP A 127 -16.80 1.45 -6.62
C ASP A 127 -17.95 2.25 -7.23
N HIS A 128 -17.82 3.58 -7.35
CA HIS A 128 -18.82 4.42 -8.02
C HIS A 128 -18.92 4.14 -9.52
N ILE A 129 -17.78 4.01 -10.21
CA ILE A 129 -17.74 3.68 -11.64
C ILE A 129 -18.36 2.29 -11.87
N ARG A 130 -18.03 1.31 -11.02
CA ARG A 130 -18.60 -0.03 -11.09
C ARG A 130 -20.10 -0.03 -10.84
N ALA A 131 -20.57 0.71 -9.83
CA ALA A 131 -21.99 0.86 -9.54
C ALA A 131 -22.74 1.48 -10.72
N TYR A 132 -22.17 2.51 -11.35
CA TYR A 132 -22.72 3.16 -12.54
C TYR A 132 -22.80 2.23 -13.75
N ILE A 133 -21.74 1.43 -14.01
CA ILE A 133 -21.71 0.46 -15.12
C ILE A 133 -22.73 -0.66 -14.91
N VAL A 134 -22.86 -1.18 -13.69
CA VAL A 134 -23.84 -2.22 -13.35
C VAL A 134 -25.27 -1.70 -13.49
N ALA A 135 -25.56 -0.48 -13.00
CA ALA A 135 -26.87 0.17 -13.13
C ALA A 135 -27.26 0.42 -14.60
N ARG A 136 -26.31 0.81 -15.45
CA ARG A 136 -26.55 0.94 -16.90
C ARG A 136 -26.83 -0.41 -17.58
N ARG A 137 -26.16 -1.48 -17.17
CA ARG A 137 -26.42 -2.83 -17.72
C ARG A 137 -27.78 -3.39 -17.28
N SER A 138 -28.25 -3.10 -16.06
CA SER A 138 -29.59 -3.51 -15.64
C SER A 138 -30.70 -2.75 -16.35
N LEU A 139 -30.49 -1.46 -16.66
CA LEU A 139 -31.44 -0.66 -17.45
C LEU A 139 -31.47 -1.02 -18.93
N ALA A 140 -30.35 -1.50 -19.50
CA ALA A 140 -30.31 -1.95 -20.89
C ALA A 140 -30.88 -3.36 -21.11
N MET A 141 -31.18 -4.10 -20.03
CA MET A 141 -31.78 -5.45 -20.07
C MET A 141 -33.22 -5.49 -19.50
N ALA A 142 -33.79 -4.33 -19.16
CA ALA A 142 -35.19 -4.16 -18.74
C ALA A 142 -35.96 -3.45 -19.86
#